data_AF-A0A255T7Z1-F1
#
_entry.id   AF-A0A255T7Z1-F1
#
_cell.length_a   1.000
_cell.length_b   1.000
_cell.length_c   1.000
_cell.angle_alpha   90.00
_cell.angle_beta   90.00
_cell.angle_gamma   90.00
#
_symmetry.space_group_name_H-M   'P 1'
#
loop_
_entity.id
_entity.type
_entity.pdbx_description
1 polymer ?
#
loop_
_entity_poly.entity_id
_entity_poly.type
_entity_poly.pdbx_seq_one_letter_code
_entity_poly.pdbx_strand_id
1 'polypeptide(L)' 'MVMNPTIDTYRLTSMEEPSDAVLSQLMREAAEDARRTNDEATNRFFEQMLQDAQKISTVW' A
#
# COMPACT_ATOMS: atom_id res chain seq x y z
N MET A 1 22.98 16.82 -20.09
CA MET A 1 21.62 16.51 -19.63
C MET A 1 21.66 15.07 -19.14
N VAL A 2 21.71 14.86 -17.83
CA VAL A 2 21.75 13.50 -17.26
C VAL A 2 20.30 13.08 -17.02
N MET A 3 19.85 12.07 -17.74
CA MET A 3 18.50 11.54 -17.64
C MET A 3 18.39 10.72 -16.35
N ASN A 4 17.53 11.14 -15.42
CA ASN A 4 17.20 10.34 -14.23
C ASN A 4 16.54 9.03 -14.69
N PRO A 5 17.02 7.85 -14.27
CA PRO A 5 16.39 6.58 -14.62
C PRO A 5 15.04 6.47 -13.90
N THR A 6 13.96 6.51 -14.66
CA THR A 6 12.61 6.14 -14.20
C THR A 6 12.55 4.63 -13.97
N ILE A 7 11.92 4.24 -12.85
CA ILE A 7 11.69 2.84 -12.40
C ILE A 7 11.05 1.96 -13.49
N ASP A 8 10.36 2.58 -14.47
CA ASP A 8 9.78 1.91 -15.64
C ASP A 8 10.77 1.05 -16.45
N THR A 9 12.07 1.25 -16.25
CA THR A 9 13.12 0.51 -16.96
C THR A 9 13.61 -0.73 -16.20
N TYR A 10 13.29 -0.89 -14.91
CA TYR A 10 13.70 -2.08 -14.15
C TYR A 10 12.68 -3.20 -14.31
N ARG A 11 12.94 -4.09 -15.28
CA ARG A 11 12.14 -5.28 -15.52
C ARG A 11 12.53 -6.35 -14.51
N LEU A 12 11.58 -6.80 -13.68
CA LEU A 12 11.71 -7.92 -12.71
C LEU A 12 12.00 -9.29 -13.38
N THR A 13 12.44 -9.31 -14.64
CA THR A 13 12.87 -10.47 -15.42
C THR A 13 14.37 -10.43 -15.72
N SER A 14 15.08 -9.38 -15.30
CA SER A 14 16.54 -9.31 -15.42
C SER A 14 17.20 -10.13 -14.30
N MET A 15 18.21 -10.93 -14.64
CA MET A 15 19.03 -11.63 -13.65
C MET A 15 20.10 -10.74 -13.00
N GLU A 16 20.10 -9.43 -13.30
CA GLU A 16 20.91 -8.46 -12.58
C GLU A 16 20.25 -8.05 -11.27
N GLU A 17 20.98 -8.26 -10.18
CA GLU A 17 20.60 -7.83 -8.84
C GLU A 17 20.33 -6.32 -8.85
N PRO A 18 19.15 -5.85 -8.39
CA PRO A 18 18.85 -4.43 -8.35
C PRO A 18 19.88 -3.74 -7.47
N SER A 19 20.37 -2.58 -7.91
CA SER A 19 21.17 -1.74 -7.01
C SER A 19 20.40 -1.44 -5.71
N ASP A 20 21.10 -1.30 -4.59
CA ASP A 20 20.50 -1.00 -3.29
C ASP A 20 19.51 0.17 -3.31
N ALA A 21 19.74 1.17 -4.17
CA ALA A 21 18.84 2.31 -4.35
C ALA A 21 17.47 1.91 -4.95
N VAL A 22 17.47 1.01 -5.94
CA VAL A 22 16.25 0.49 -6.58
C VAL A 22 15.52 -0.44 -5.63
N LEU A 23 16.25 -1.31 -4.92
CA LEU A 23 15.66 -2.18 -3.90
C LEU A 23 15.03 -1.37 -2.76
N SER A 24 15.72 -0.33 -2.27
CA SER A 24 15.21 0.57 -1.23
C SER A 24 13.94 1.29 -1.68
N GLN A 25 13.90 1.77 -2.92
CA GLN A 25 12.71 2.40 -3.47
C GLN A 25 11.53 1.42 -3.58
N LEU A 26 11.76 0.22 -4.10
CA LEU A 26 10.73 -0.82 -4.21
C LEU A 26 10.18 -1.21 -2.84
N MET A 27 11.04 -1.42 -1.85
CA MET A 27 10.62 -1.75 -0.49
C MET A 27 9.82 -0.62 0.16
N ARG A 28 10.18 0.65 -0.10
CA ARG A 28 9.43 1.80 0.38
C ARG A 28 8.02 1.83 -0.23
N GLU A 29 7.92 1.67 -1.54
CA GLU A 29 6.63 1.67 -2.25
C GLU A 29 5.74 0.51 -1.77
N ALA A 30 6.30 -0.69 -1.64
CA ALA A 30 5.57 -1.85 -1.11
C ALA A 30 5.10 -1.64 0.33
N ALA A 31 5.91 -1.03 1.19
CA ALA A 31 5.54 -0.72 2.57
C ALA A 31 4.43 0.35 2.64
N GLU A 32 4.49 1.37 1.78
CA GLU A 32 3.45 2.40 1.69
C GLU A 32 2.12 1.83 1.22
N ASP A 33 2.13 0.96 0.22
CA ASP A 33 0.91 0.30 -0.27
C ASP A 33 0.31 -0.65 0.76
N ALA A 34 1.15 -1.42 1.48
CA ALA A 34 0.68 -2.26 2.57
C ALA A 34 0.05 -1.42 3.69
N ARG A 35 0.68 -0.31 4.08
CA ARG A 35 0.14 0.61 5.09
C ARG A 35 -1.21 1.18 4.65
N ARG A 36 -1.30 1.70 3.43
CA ARG A 36 -2.53 2.26 2.87
C ARG A 36 -3.66 1.24 2.84
N THR A 37 -3.38 0.03 2.35
CA THR A 37 -4.38 -1.04 2.28
C THR A 37 -4.87 -1.45 3.66
N ASN A 38 -3.96 -1.53 4.63
CA ASN A 38 -4.30 -1.86 6.00
C ASN A 38 -5.15 -0.77 6.67
N ASP A 39 -4.79 0.51 6.47
CA ASP A 39 -5.55 1.64 6.99
C ASP A 39 -6.97 1.69 6.38
N GLU A 40 -7.09 1.47 5.07
CA GLU A 40 -8.38 1.38 4.38
C GLU A 40 -9.24 0.23 4.92
N ALA A 41 -8.66 -0.96 5.11
CA ALA A 41 -9.38 -2.13 5.65
C ALA A 41 -9.83 -1.89 7.10
N THR A 42 -8.96 -1.28 7.91
CA THR A 42 -9.24 -0.94 9.31
C THR A 42 -10.39 0.07 9.40
N ASN A 43 -10.35 1.12 8.59
CA ASN A 43 -11.41 2.13 8.57
C ASN A 43 -12.76 1.51 8.19
N ARG A 44 -12.81 0.71 7.12
CA ARG A 44 -14.04 0.02 6.70
C ARG A 44 -14.59 -0.91 7.79
N PHE A 45 -13.71 -1.61 8.49
CA PHE A 45 -14.11 -2.49 9.58
C PHE A 45 -14.79 -1.71 10.72
N PHE A 46 -14.20 -0.60 11.15
CA PHE A 46 -14.78 0.22 12.21
C PHE A 46 -16.05 0.96 11.78
N GLU A 47 -16.11 1.44 10.53
CA GLU A 47 -17.35 2.01 9.97
C GLU A 47 -18.50 1.00 10.00
N GLN A 48 -18.24 -0.26 9.60
CA GLN A 48 -19.24 -1.32 9.65
C GLN A 48 -19.69 -1.60 11.10
N MET A 49 -18.74 -1.67 12.03
CA MET A 49 -19.04 -1.89 13.44
C MET A 49 -19.94 -0.78 14.02
N LEU A 50 -19.67 0.48 13.66
CA LEU A 50 -20.50 1.62 14.07
C LEU A 50 -21.90 1.57 13.47
N GLN A 51 -22.03 1.22 12.19
CA GLN A 51 -23.34 1.06 11.54
C GLN A 51 -24.17 -0.03 12.21
N ASP A 52 -23.55 -1.15 12.57
CA ASP A 52 -24.26 -2.26 13.21
C ASP A 52 -24.67 -1.91 14.65
N ALA A 53 -23.83 -1.19 15.39
CA ALA A 53 -24.20 -0.65 16.70
C ALA A 53 -25.40 0.31 16.63
N GLN A 54 -25.45 1.19 15.61
CA GLN A 54 -26.59 2.10 15.42
C GLN A 54 -27.89 1.34 15.15
N LYS A 55 -27.86 0.32 14.28
CA LYS A 55 -29.02 -0.53 13.99
C LYS A 55 -29.55 -1.20 15.25
N ILE A 56 -28.66 -1.71 16.11
CA ILE A 56 -29.07 -2.31 17.39
C ILE A 56 -29.76 -1.28 18.27
N SER A 57 -29.26 -0.04 18.36
CA SER A 57 -29.86 1.00 19.22
C SER A 57 -31.26 1.46 18.76
N THR A 58 -31.55 1.39 17.46
CA THR A 58 -32.87 1.78 16.91
C THR A 58 -33.95 0.70 17.05
N VAL A 59 -33.60 -0.50 17.49
CA VAL A 59 -34.53 -1.64 17.64
C VAL A 59 -35.05 -1.77 19.09
N TRP A 60 -34.64 -0.88 20.00
CA TRP A 60 -35.12 -0.82 21.39
C TRP A 60 -35.97 0.42 21.66
#